data_AF-A0A4Q4TAT9-F1
#
_entry.id   AF-A0A4Q4TAT9-F1
#
_cell.length_a   1.000
_cell.length_b   1.000
_cell.length_c   1.000
_cell.angle_alpha   90.00
_cell.angle_beta   90.00
_cell.angle_gamma   90.00
#
_symmetry.space_group_name_H-M   'P 1'
#
loop_
_entity.id
_entity.type
_entity.pdbx_description
1 polymer ?
#
loop_
_entity_poly.entity_id
_entity_poly.type
_entity_poly.pdbx_seq_one_letter_code
_entity_poly.pdbx_strand_id
1 'polypeptide(L)'
;MHGRRSLTKRKQLPDSQSKGNAAKLARKEPSPDSSQSEEDAAKSSDSTQSEEDDAGSHNSQPEEEAGGLPDMQAEEDIAGPAGGIVDDPEQNPLPGLHHLNQPFDAISQARFNLLYHMDTDTNGVIFWVQLTPQLPQIGGLHCRFPNCDRMVNADDYSITVFPGMYNMGLSPWHAVTDRYHVECFENLVDFSQPRYLSRLRPMTRNTVPLQIGPYNVYPFLDGGAEKLFVEWMSVLDGLVSRRAGRPWPPTDLALYDILHSSGRQGFYRHKPAPMSHYEYFLLTHQLAPIESDGPEEEDEWDLFDEYYRTDYPHNIEYQARRLGEMLGSWQHDKVLANSYEDQLSENQRQEKRDLGARALRAIRRLSAIPMPY
;
A
#
# COMPACT_ATOMS: atom_id res chain seq x y z
N MET A 1 -14.23 -24.53 20.45
CA MET A 1 -15.46 -24.10 19.76
C MET A 1 -15.06 -23.60 18.38
N HIS A 2 -15.20 -24.44 17.35
CA HIS A 2 -14.87 -24.11 15.98
C HIS A 2 -16.13 -24.25 15.14
N GLY A 3 -16.69 -23.10 14.75
CA GLY A 3 -17.74 -23.01 13.75
C GLY A 3 -17.41 -21.83 12.85
N ARG A 4 -16.61 -22.06 11.81
CA ARG A 4 -16.44 -21.11 10.70
C ARG A 4 -17.36 -21.59 9.57
N ARG A 5 -18.35 -20.78 9.22
CA ARG A 5 -19.25 -21.04 8.08
C ARG A 5 -18.71 -20.38 6.81
N SER A 6 -18.89 -21.14 5.73
CA SER A 6 -19.10 -20.81 4.32
C SER A 6 -18.35 -19.62 3.69
N LEU A 7 -17.21 -19.93 3.06
CA LEU A 7 -16.64 -19.13 1.98
C LEU A 7 -17.45 -19.37 0.69
N THR A 8 -18.20 -18.37 0.23
CA THR A 8 -18.59 -18.27 -1.18
C THR A 8 -17.32 -18.02 -1.99
N LYS A 9 -16.70 -19.10 -2.46
CA LYS A 9 -15.52 -19.09 -3.31
C LYS A 9 -15.86 -18.34 -4.62
N ARG A 10 -15.43 -17.09 -4.75
CA ARG A 10 -15.56 -16.29 -5.99
C ARG A 10 -14.92 -17.09 -7.12
N LYS A 11 -15.72 -17.46 -8.11
CA LYS A 11 -15.31 -18.26 -9.27
C LYS A 11 -14.42 -17.36 -10.13
N GLN A 12 -13.13 -17.68 -10.29
CA GLN A 12 -12.28 -17.02 -11.28
C GLN A 12 -12.94 -17.12 -12.66
N LEU A 13 -13.12 -15.98 -13.34
CA LEU A 13 -13.70 -15.90 -14.68
C LEU A 13 -12.69 -16.38 -15.74
N PRO A 14 -13.14 -17.08 -16.80
CA PRO A 14 -12.29 -17.43 -17.92
C PRO A 14 -12.12 -16.25 -18.90
N ASP A 15 -10.88 -16.07 -19.36
CA ASP A 15 -10.51 -15.17 -20.46
C ASP A 15 -11.42 -15.41 -21.68
N SER A 16 -12.20 -14.40 -22.04
CA SER A 16 -13.11 -14.46 -23.18
C SER A 16 -12.70 -13.42 -24.22
N GLN A 17 -11.89 -13.87 -25.18
CA GLN A 17 -11.78 -13.24 -26.50
C GLN A 17 -13.14 -13.34 -27.22
N SER A 18 -13.71 -12.21 -27.67
CA SER A 18 -14.70 -12.27 -28.75
C SER A 18 -14.78 -10.97 -29.55
N LYS A 19 -14.61 -11.17 -30.85
CA LYS A 19 -14.77 -10.24 -31.97
C LYS A 19 -16.20 -9.73 -32.11
N GLY A 20 -16.32 -8.47 -32.54
CA GLY A 20 -16.93 -8.16 -33.85
C GLY A 20 -18.45 -8.07 -34.00
N ASN A 21 -18.88 -6.83 -34.23
CA ASN A 21 -19.84 -6.35 -35.25
C ASN A 21 -21.36 -6.30 -34.99
N ALA A 22 -21.83 -5.04 -35.05
CA ALA A 22 -22.93 -4.50 -35.86
C ALA A 22 -24.40 -4.83 -35.50
N ALA A 23 -25.17 -3.78 -35.13
CA ALA A 23 -26.04 -3.03 -36.06
C ALA A 23 -27.24 -2.36 -35.35
N LYS A 24 -27.41 -1.05 -35.63
CA LYS A 24 -28.66 -0.28 -35.85
C LYS A 24 -29.99 -0.84 -35.30
N LEU A 25 -30.67 -0.01 -34.50
CA LEU A 25 -32.02 0.48 -34.83
C LEU A 25 -32.41 1.69 -33.97
N ALA A 26 -32.91 2.71 -34.65
CA ALA A 26 -33.43 3.96 -34.12
C ALA A 26 -34.87 3.81 -33.63
N ARG A 27 -35.27 4.53 -32.57
CA ARG A 27 -36.63 5.06 -32.46
C ARG A 27 -36.70 6.32 -31.59
N LYS A 28 -37.49 7.24 -32.13
CA LYS A 28 -37.80 8.63 -31.77
C LYS A 28 -38.81 8.69 -30.61
N GLU A 29 -38.57 9.59 -29.64
CA GLU A 29 -39.45 10.58 -28.93
C GLU A 29 -40.90 10.20 -28.52
N PRO A 30 -41.57 10.89 -27.54
CA PRO A 30 -41.31 12.25 -27.05
C PRO A 30 -41.44 12.51 -25.52
N SER A 31 -40.98 13.70 -25.11
CA SER A 31 -41.35 14.42 -23.87
C SER A 31 -42.80 14.94 -23.96
N PRO A 32 -43.50 15.26 -22.85
CA PRO A 32 -43.43 16.64 -22.33
C PRO A 32 -43.66 16.85 -20.81
N ASP A 33 -43.22 18.05 -20.40
CA ASP A 33 -43.62 18.94 -19.29
C ASP A 33 -44.79 18.58 -18.36
N SER A 34 -44.58 18.79 -17.05
CA SER A 34 -45.34 19.75 -16.22
C SER A 34 -44.70 19.84 -14.82
N SER A 35 -44.18 20.98 -14.36
CA SER A 35 -44.84 22.18 -13.79
C SER A 35 -45.13 22.08 -12.28
N GLN A 36 -44.63 23.09 -11.54
CA GLN A 36 -45.22 23.74 -10.33
C GLN A 36 -45.21 22.93 -9.01
N SER A 37 -45.05 23.53 -7.82
CA SER A 37 -44.78 24.89 -7.35
C SER A 37 -44.52 24.85 -5.82
N GLU A 38 -43.97 25.95 -5.27
CA GLU A 38 -44.33 26.58 -3.96
C GLU A 38 -44.13 25.77 -2.65
N GLU A 39 -43.90 26.32 -1.46
CA GLU A 39 -43.50 27.62 -0.91
C GLU A 39 -43.28 27.35 0.60
N ASP A 40 -42.66 28.32 1.28
CA ASP A 40 -42.76 28.61 2.72
C ASP A 40 -42.02 27.72 3.74
N ALA A 41 -40.97 28.22 4.40
CA ALA A 41 -40.91 29.27 5.43
C ALA A 41 -41.20 28.75 6.85
N ALA A 42 -40.19 28.81 7.74
CA ALA A 42 -40.24 29.54 9.02
C ALA A 42 -39.07 29.19 9.97
N LYS A 43 -38.46 30.27 10.51
CA LYS A 43 -38.00 30.53 11.90
C LYS A 43 -37.04 29.53 12.59
N SER A 44 -35.82 29.93 12.94
CA SER A 44 -35.39 30.92 13.96
C SER A 44 -35.38 30.38 15.40
N SER A 45 -34.18 30.29 15.97
CA SER A 45 -33.69 30.60 17.35
C SER A 45 -32.38 29.82 17.50
N ASP A 46 -31.17 30.39 17.49
CA ASP A 46 -30.59 31.48 18.27
C ASP A 46 -30.78 31.31 19.78
N SER A 47 -29.74 30.79 20.44
CA SER A 47 -29.54 30.85 21.89
C SER A 47 -28.05 30.68 22.18
N THR A 48 -27.41 31.83 22.25
CA THR A 48 -26.15 32.11 22.94
C THR A 48 -26.22 31.67 24.40
N GLN A 49 -25.26 30.89 24.86
CA GLN A 49 -24.88 30.91 26.27
C GLN A 49 -23.37 30.68 26.42
N SER A 50 -22.75 31.72 26.95
CA SER A 50 -21.40 31.91 27.45
C SER A 50 -21.17 31.18 28.78
N GLU A 51 -19.93 30.73 29.00
CA GLU A 51 -19.20 30.57 30.29
C GLU A 51 -17.84 29.96 29.88
N GLU A 52 -16.75 30.72 29.74
CA GLU A 52 -15.84 31.29 30.76
C GLU A 52 -15.39 30.32 31.86
N ASP A 53 -14.07 30.35 32.09
CA ASP A 53 -13.27 29.76 33.16
C ASP A 53 -12.88 28.27 33.07
N ASP A 54 -11.60 27.98 32.80
CA ASP A 54 -10.63 27.91 33.91
C ASP A 54 -9.18 27.71 33.39
N ALA A 55 -8.28 28.54 33.90
CA ALA A 55 -6.87 28.59 33.53
C ALA A 55 -6.05 27.76 34.52
N GLY A 56 -5.83 26.48 34.20
CA GLY A 56 -4.94 25.59 34.96
C GLY A 56 -3.52 25.55 34.42
N SER A 57 -2.69 26.49 34.84
CA SER A 57 -1.23 26.49 34.62
C SER A 57 -0.56 25.41 35.49
N HIS A 58 0.01 24.37 34.88
CA HIS A 58 0.97 23.49 35.54
C HIS A 58 2.27 23.43 34.75
N ASN A 59 3.19 24.29 35.21
CA ASN A 59 4.60 24.27 34.89
C ASN A 59 5.25 23.12 35.67
N SER A 60 5.85 22.15 34.99
CA SER A 60 6.70 21.15 35.61
C SER A 60 7.82 20.78 34.65
N GLN A 61 8.96 21.46 34.84
CA GLN A 61 10.27 20.98 34.38
C GLN A 61 10.63 19.71 35.15
N PRO A 62 11.30 18.75 34.52
CA PRO A 62 12.25 17.92 35.21
C PRO A 62 13.68 18.27 34.80
N GLU A 63 14.52 18.11 35.80
CA GLU A 63 15.93 18.48 35.91
C GLU A 63 16.83 17.69 34.95
N GLU A 64 17.90 18.35 34.53
CA GLU A 64 19.01 17.76 33.81
C GLU A 64 19.78 16.81 34.73
N GLU A 65 19.78 15.51 34.45
CA GLU A 65 20.74 14.57 35.03
C GLU A 65 21.80 14.22 33.98
N ALA A 66 22.97 14.83 34.17
CA ALA A 66 24.21 14.52 33.48
C ALA A 66 24.76 13.17 33.98
N GLY A 67 24.53 12.10 33.21
CA GLY A 67 25.14 10.80 33.40
C GLY A 67 26.39 10.63 32.54
N GLY A 68 27.55 10.55 33.19
CA GLY A 68 28.86 10.41 32.56
C GLY A 68 29.07 9.08 31.82
N LEU A 69 29.81 9.16 30.71
CA LEU A 69 30.39 8.03 30.00
C LEU A 69 31.80 7.75 30.55
N PRO A 70 32.15 6.51 30.92
CA PRO A 70 33.53 6.14 31.13
C PRO A 70 34.23 5.82 29.81
N ASP A 71 35.38 6.46 29.66
CA ASP A 71 36.50 6.10 28.78
C ASP A 71 36.82 4.60 28.88
N MET A 72 36.89 3.91 27.73
CA MET A 72 37.61 2.65 27.62
C MET A 72 38.61 2.75 26.48
N GLN A 73 39.84 3.09 26.87
CA GLN A 73 41.06 2.84 26.13
C GLN A 73 41.50 1.38 26.35
N ALA A 74 41.86 0.71 25.26
CA ALA A 74 42.86 -0.35 25.18
C ALA A 74 43.35 -0.31 23.71
N GLU A 75 44.57 0.11 23.39
CA GLU A 75 45.85 -0.63 23.53
C GLU A 75 45.70 -2.09 23.10
N GLU A 76 46.55 -2.69 22.29
CA GLU A 76 47.69 -2.32 21.44
C GLU A 76 48.02 -3.64 20.70
N ASP A 77 48.60 -3.53 19.51
CA ASP A 77 49.59 -4.43 18.90
C ASP A 77 49.60 -5.94 19.19
N ILE A 78 49.43 -6.75 18.13
CA ILE A 78 50.30 -7.92 17.89
C ILE A 78 50.68 -7.99 16.40
N ALA A 79 51.97 -7.80 16.15
CA ALA A 79 52.64 -7.98 14.87
C ALA A 79 53.13 -9.44 14.65
N GLY A 80 52.90 -9.95 13.44
CA GLY A 80 53.74 -10.91 12.67
C GLY A 80 53.93 -12.36 13.18
N PRO A 81 54.56 -13.27 12.39
CA PRO A 81 55.08 -13.15 11.02
C PRO A 81 54.79 -14.36 10.07
N ALA A 82 55.08 -14.14 8.79
CA ALA A 82 55.75 -15.01 7.81
C ALA A 82 55.43 -16.51 7.65
N GLY A 83 55.22 -16.90 6.38
CA GLY A 83 55.97 -18.00 5.77
C GLY A 83 55.18 -19.26 5.41
N GLY A 84 54.93 -19.47 4.12
CA GLY A 84 54.40 -20.73 3.60
C GLY A 84 54.19 -20.69 2.09
N ILE A 85 55.29 -20.74 1.34
CA ILE A 85 55.30 -20.99 -0.11
C ILE A 85 54.94 -22.47 -0.30
N VAL A 86 53.83 -22.75 -0.97
CA VAL A 86 53.52 -24.07 -1.52
C VAL A 86 53.16 -23.84 -2.99
N ASP A 87 54.13 -24.14 -3.85
CA ASP A 87 53.93 -24.37 -5.27
C ASP A 87 53.35 -25.78 -5.44
N ASP A 88 52.15 -25.90 -6.01
CA ASP A 88 51.73 -27.13 -6.71
C ASP A 88 50.88 -26.76 -7.94
N PRO A 89 51.26 -27.18 -9.16
CA PRO A 89 50.64 -26.74 -10.39
C PRO A 89 49.69 -27.82 -10.95
N GLU A 90 48.40 -27.75 -10.63
CA GLU A 90 47.35 -28.38 -11.44
C GLU A 90 46.15 -27.43 -11.54
N GLN A 91 46.19 -26.59 -12.57
CA GLN A 91 45.03 -25.82 -13.02
C GLN A 91 43.97 -26.78 -13.57
N ASN A 92 43.12 -27.28 -12.68
CA ASN A 92 41.77 -27.68 -13.07
C ASN A 92 41.07 -26.43 -13.61
N PRO A 93 40.64 -26.39 -14.89
CA PRO A 93 39.83 -25.30 -15.38
C PRO A 93 38.56 -25.24 -14.54
N LEU A 94 38.35 -24.11 -13.86
CA LEU A 94 37.14 -23.83 -13.07
C LEU A 94 35.89 -24.23 -13.88
N PRO A 95 35.13 -25.24 -13.43
CA PRO A 95 33.85 -25.56 -14.03
C PRO A 95 32.88 -24.46 -13.61
N GLY A 96 32.55 -23.54 -14.53
CA GLY A 96 31.49 -22.55 -14.26
C GLY A 96 31.58 -21.21 -14.98
N LEU A 97 32.68 -20.90 -15.68
CA LEU A 97 32.79 -19.65 -16.47
C LEU A 97 32.32 -19.79 -17.93
N HIS A 98 31.42 -20.74 -18.21
CA HIS A 98 30.80 -20.84 -19.52
C HIS A 98 29.50 -20.04 -19.54
N HIS A 99 29.49 -18.97 -20.36
CA HIS A 99 28.38 -18.10 -20.79
C HIS A 99 28.29 -16.65 -20.26
N LEU A 100 29.41 -15.95 -20.08
CA LEU A 100 29.40 -14.47 -20.00
C LEU A 100 29.17 -13.76 -21.35
N ASN A 101 28.97 -14.50 -22.45
CA ASN A 101 28.77 -13.93 -23.79
C ASN A 101 27.31 -13.94 -24.27
N GLN A 102 26.35 -14.38 -23.46
CA GLN A 102 24.94 -14.17 -23.79
C GLN A 102 24.57 -12.74 -23.37
N PRO A 103 24.04 -11.90 -24.29
CA PRO A 103 23.55 -10.59 -23.91
C PRO A 103 22.45 -10.79 -22.85
N PHE A 104 22.53 -10.03 -21.75
CA PHE A 104 21.46 -10.00 -20.77
C PHE A 104 20.14 -9.71 -21.47
N ASP A 105 19.11 -10.48 -21.16
CA ASP A 105 17.76 -10.07 -21.54
C ASP A 105 17.44 -8.72 -20.87
N ALA A 106 16.49 -7.98 -21.44
CA ALA A 106 16.19 -6.62 -21.00
C ALA A 106 15.76 -6.55 -19.52
N ILE A 107 15.10 -7.60 -19.01
CA ILE A 107 14.67 -7.68 -17.60
C ILE A 107 15.88 -7.90 -16.71
N SER A 108 16.77 -8.84 -17.05
CA SER A 108 18.01 -9.09 -16.32
C SER A 108 18.90 -7.85 -16.28
N GLN A 109 19.00 -7.10 -17.37
CA GLN A 109 19.70 -5.82 -17.40
C GLN A 109 19.04 -4.78 -16.48
N ALA A 110 17.71 -4.67 -16.48
CA ALA A 110 17.00 -3.75 -15.60
C ALA A 110 17.18 -4.10 -14.11
N ARG A 111 17.17 -5.38 -13.77
CA ARG A 111 17.48 -5.88 -12.41
C ARG A 111 18.89 -5.51 -11.98
N PHE A 112 19.87 -5.74 -12.85
CA PHE A 112 21.26 -5.36 -12.59
C PHE A 112 21.41 -3.86 -12.38
N ASN A 113 20.80 -3.05 -13.25
CA ASN A 113 20.85 -1.59 -13.14
C ASN A 113 20.21 -1.09 -11.83
N LEU A 114 19.07 -1.68 -11.42
CA LEU A 114 18.41 -1.32 -10.17
C LEU A 114 19.30 -1.68 -8.96
N LEU A 115 19.90 -2.86 -8.96
CA LEU A 115 20.82 -3.27 -7.89
C LEU A 115 22.03 -2.34 -7.81
N TYR A 116 22.67 -2.05 -8.95
CA TYR A 116 23.78 -1.10 -9.00
C TYR A 116 23.38 0.28 -8.47
N HIS A 117 22.22 0.80 -8.89
CA HIS A 117 21.68 2.08 -8.42
C HIS A 117 21.49 2.10 -6.90
N MET A 118 20.92 1.03 -6.34
CA MET A 118 20.74 0.86 -4.89
C MET A 118 22.05 0.83 -4.09
N ASP A 119 23.12 0.33 -4.69
CA ASP A 119 24.43 0.17 -4.04
C ASP A 119 25.30 1.44 -4.18
N THR A 120 25.08 2.26 -5.22
CA THR A 120 25.88 3.48 -5.47
C THR A 120 25.31 4.77 -4.88
N ASP A 121 24.01 4.83 -4.61
CA ASP A 121 23.39 6.06 -4.11
C ASP A 121 23.60 6.23 -2.60
N THR A 122 24.37 7.25 -2.22
CA THR A 122 24.67 7.59 -0.83
C THR A 122 23.45 8.01 -0.02
N ASN A 123 22.40 8.51 -0.68
CA ASN A 123 21.16 8.93 -0.01
C ASN A 123 20.15 7.78 0.17
N GLY A 124 20.43 6.62 -0.41
CA GLY A 124 19.58 5.44 -0.36
C GLY A 124 18.38 5.53 -1.30
N VAL A 125 18.16 4.46 -2.06
CA VAL A 125 17.00 4.32 -2.95
C VAL A 125 15.78 3.84 -2.16
N ILE A 126 14.64 4.52 -2.33
CA ILE A 126 13.34 4.20 -1.72
C ILE A 126 12.34 3.84 -2.82
N PHE A 127 11.46 2.87 -2.54
CA PHE A 127 10.34 2.50 -3.40
C PHE A 127 9.04 2.94 -2.75
N TRP A 128 8.34 3.90 -3.35
CA TRP A 128 7.07 4.40 -2.83
C TRP A 128 5.89 3.73 -3.53
N VAL A 129 5.02 3.08 -2.76
CA VAL A 129 3.71 2.63 -3.24
C VAL A 129 2.74 3.77 -3.07
N GLN A 130 2.15 4.24 -4.17
CA GLN A 130 1.36 5.46 -4.20
C GLN A 130 0.22 5.39 -5.20
N LEU A 131 -0.77 6.27 -5.02
CA LEU A 131 -1.78 6.52 -6.03
C LEU A 131 -1.21 7.48 -7.09
N THR A 132 -1.44 7.19 -8.37
CA THR A 132 -0.97 8.06 -9.45
C THR A 132 -1.83 9.34 -9.49
N PRO A 133 -1.24 10.54 -9.34
CA PRO A 133 -2.02 11.77 -9.23
C PRO A 133 -2.81 12.06 -10.51
N GLN A 134 -4.06 12.53 -10.37
CA GLN A 134 -4.84 13.11 -11.46
C GLN A 134 -4.27 14.48 -11.84
N LEU A 135 -3.32 14.52 -12.76
CA LEU A 135 -2.81 15.78 -13.29
C LEU A 135 -3.29 15.95 -14.74
N PRO A 136 -4.14 16.94 -15.04
CA PRO A 136 -4.70 17.12 -16.38
C PRO A 136 -3.65 17.45 -17.45
N GLN A 137 -2.43 17.79 -17.05
CA GLN A 137 -1.35 18.24 -17.93
C GLN A 137 -0.24 17.20 -18.09
N ILE A 138 -0.13 16.26 -17.15
CA ILE A 138 0.81 15.15 -17.25
C ILE A 138 -0.02 13.99 -17.78
N GLY A 139 -0.02 13.80 -19.11
CA GLY A 139 -0.47 12.54 -19.69
C GLY A 139 0.20 11.37 -18.94
N GLY A 140 -0.41 10.18 -18.97
CA GLY A 140 0.10 9.03 -18.22
C GLY A 140 1.63 8.90 -18.34
N LEU A 141 2.30 8.40 -17.29
CA LEU A 141 3.72 8.09 -17.41
C LEU A 141 3.88 6.67 -17.92
N HIS A 142 4.81 6.47 -18.86
CA HIS A 142 5.15 5.12 -19.30
C HIS A 142 5.73 4.32 -18.13
N CYS A 143 5.27 3.07 -18.00
CA CYS A 143 5.90 2.12 -17.10
C CYS A 143 7.36 1.91 -17.54
N ARG A 144 8.29 1.94 -16.59
CA ARG A 144 9.73 1.76 -16.85
C ARG A 144 10.16 0.30 -16.93
N PHE A 145 9.23 -0.64 -16.77
CA PHE A 145 9.52 -2.07 -16.88
C PHE A 145 9.83 -2.46 -18.33
N PRO A 146 10.90 -3.22 -18.60
CA PRO A 146 11.21 -3.69 -19.94
C PRO A 146 10.04 -4.47 -20.56
N ASN A 147 9.69 -4.14 -21.80
CA ASN A 147 8.57 -4.72 -22.56
C ASN A 147 7.16 -4.38 -22.04
N CYS A 148 7.02 -3.46 -21.08
CA CYS A 148 5.71 -2.92 -20.70
C CYS A 148 5.44 -1.62 -21.45
N ASP A 149 4.62 -1.69 -22.50
CA ASP A 149 4.23 -0.51 -23.29
C ASP A 149 3.00 0.22 -22.71
N ARG A 150 2.47 -0.27 -21.58
CA ARG A 150 1.29 0.31 -20.94
C ARG A 150 1.64 1.59 -20.19
N MET A 151 0.72 2.54 -20.24
CA MET A 151 0.75 3.73 -19.40
C MET A 151 0.36 3.36 -17.97
N VAL A 152 0.95 4.04 -16.99
CA VAL A 152 0.42 4.08 -15.63
C VAL A 152 -0.60 5.23 -15.60
N ASN A 153 -1.89 4.89 -15.50
CA ASN A 153 -2.95 5.89 -15.57
C ASN A 153 -3.08 6.65 -14.25
N ALA A 154 -3.77 7.79 -14.30
CA ALA A 154 -4.21 8.46 -13.09
C ALA A 154 -5.10 7.51 -12.26
N ASP A 155 -5.01 7.63 -10.94
CA ASP A 155 -5.68 6.79 -9.95
C ASP A 155 -5.30 5.30 -9.92
N ASP A 156 -4.32 4.88 -10.74
CA ASP A 156 -3.73 3.55 -10.60
C ASP A 156 -2.71 3.55 -9.45
N TYR A 157 -2.70 2.48 -8.66
CA TYR A 157 -1.59 2.21 -7.75
C TYR A 157 -0.32 1.92 -8.55
N SER A 158 0.77 2.55 -8.13
CA SER A 158 2.07 2.42 -8.79
C SER A 158 3.20 2.40 -7.77
N ILE A 159 4.35 1.91 -8.22
CA ILE A 159 5.60 2.02 -7.49
C ILE A 159 6.46 3.09 -8.15
N THR A 160 6.92 4.06 -7.36
CA THR A 160 7.92 5.03 -7.79
C THR A 160 9.27 4.75 -7.12
N VAL A 161 10.34 4.78 -7.89
CA VAL A 161 11.71 4.65 -7.40
C VAL A 161 12.30 6.05 -7.26
N PHE A 162 12.74 6.39 -6.05
CA PHE A 162 13.34 7.68 -5.74
C PHE A 162 14.74 7.51 -5.09
N PRO A 163 15.77 8.21 -5.60
CA PRO A 163 15.78 8.88 -6.89
C PRO A 163 15.68 7.87 -8.06
N GLY A 164 15.21 8.31 -9.22
CA GLY A 164 15.09 7.44 -10.41
C GLY A 164 16.45 6.99 -10.95
N MET A 165 16.49 5.78 -11.50
CA MET A 165 17.67 5.14 -12.10
C MET A 165 18.11 5.86 -13.38
N TYR A 166 17.17 6.32 -14.20
CA TYR A 166 17.46 6.89 -15.52
C TYR A 166 17.88 8.37 -15.50
N ASN A 167 18.15 8.95 -14.33
CA ASN A 167 18.47 10.37 -14.18
C ASN A 167 19.91 10.66 -13.72
N MET A 168 20.88 9.79 -14.07
CA MET A 168 22.29 9.99 -13.74
C MET A 168 22.98 11.14 -14.54
N GLY A 169 22.36 12.31 -14.72
CA GLY A 169 23.04 13.41 -15.41
C GLY A 169 22.31 14.74 -15.65
N LEU A 170 21.01 14.88 -15.36
CA LEU A 170 20.28 16.11 -15.66
C LEU A 170 19.65 16.72 -14.40
N SER A 171 20.27 17.81 -13.93
CA SER A 171 19.82 18.76 -12.88
C SER A 171 19.33 18.16 -11.54
N PRO A 172 19.99 18.47 -10.40
CA PRO A 172 19.55 18.09 -9.05
C PRO A 172 18.12 18.51 -8.68
N TRP A 173 17.54 19.46 -9.42
CA TRP A 173 16.26 20.10 -9.11
C TRP A 173 15.05 19.42 -9.77
N HIS A 174 15.28 18.43 -10.64
CA HIS A 174 14.23 17.63 -11.28
C HIS A 174 14.54 16.16 -11.08
N ALA A 175 14.49 15.68 -9.84
CA ALA A 175 14.59 14.26 -9.56
C ALA A 175 13.38 13.53 -10.20
N VAL A 176 13.55 13.13 -11.45
CA VAL A 176 12.57 12.32 -12.18
C VAL A 176 12.49 10.99 -11.45
N THR A 177 11.31 10.66 -10.93
CA THR A 177 11.02 9.35 -10.37
C THR A 177 10.75 8.37 -11.50
N ASP A 178 11.25 7.15 -11.37
CA ASP A 178 10.87 6.08 -12.27
C ASP A 178 9.60 5.42 -11.77
N ARG A 179 8.58 5.34 -12.63
CA ARG A 179 7.27 4.79 -12.28
C ARG A 179 7.04 3.44 -12.93
N TYR A 180 6.44 2.54 -12.18
CA TYR A 180 6.13 1.18 -12.57
C TYR A 180 4.70 0.83 -12.15
N HIS A 181 4.00 0.00 -12.93
CA HIS A 181 2.88 -0.77 -12.37
C HIS A 181 3.41 -1.65 -11.24
N VAL A 182 2.60 -1.87 -10.21
CA VAL A 182 3.00 -2.69 -9.04
C VAL A 182 3.46 -4.08 -9.48
N GLU A 183 2.67 -4.77 -10.29
CA GLU A 183 2.98 -6.12 -10.84
C GLU A 183 4.26 -6.13 -11.67
N CYS A 184 4.50 -5.07 -12.45
CA CYS A 184 5.71 -4.97 -13.26
C CYS A 184 6.94 -4.82 -12.37
N PHE A 185 6.84 -4.06 -11.28
CA PHE A 185 7.94 -3.90 -10.34
C PHE A 185 8.20 -5.19 -9.53
N GLU A 186 7.16 -5.96 -9.16
CA GLU A 186 7.31 -7.29 -8.56
C GLU A 186 8.05 -8.28 -9.46
N ASN A 187 8.05 -8.06 -10.78
CA ASN A 187 8.87 -8.82 -11.72
C ASN A 187 10.33 -8.34 -11.78
N LEU A 188 10.64 -7.14 -11.30
CA LEU A 188 12.02 -6.64 -11.18
C LEU A 188 12.66 -7.05 -9.86
N VAL A 189 11.94 -6.93 -8.75
CA VAL A 189 12.51 -7.14 -7.41
C VAL A 189 12.00 -8.39 -6.75
N ASP A 190 12.80 -8.96 -5.86
CA ASP A 190 12.40 -10.07 -5.01
C ASP A 190 12.13 -9.55 -3.59
N PHE A 191 10.87 -9.21 -3.29
CA PHE A 191 10.47 -8.73 -1.97
C PHE A 191 10.62 -9.78 -0.85
N SER A 192 10.93 -11.04 -1.18
CA SER A 192 11.35 -12.00 -0.16
C SER A 192 12.74 -11.68 0.41
N GLN A 193 13.51 -10.79 -0.21
CA GLN A 193 14.82 -10.39 0.30
C GLN A 193 14.69 -9.10 1.13
N PRO A 194 15.26 -9.07 2.36
CA PRO A 194 15.20 -7.90 3.24
C PRO A 194 15.67 -6.60 2.58
N ARG A 195 16.65 -6.68 1.66
CA ARG A 195 17.22 -5.50 0.98
C ARG A 195 16.19 -4.74 0.13
N TYR A 196 15.24 -5.43 -0.50
CA TYR A 196 14.22 -4.77 -1.31
C TYR A 196 13.03 -4.39 -0.43
N LEU A 197 12.60 -5.30 0.45
CA LEU A 197 11.46 -5.06 1.34
C LEU A 197 11.66 -3.85 2.25
N SER A 198 12.86 -3.69 2.82
CA SER A 198 13.17 -2.58 3.73
C SER A 198 13.14 -1.20 3.08
N ARG A 199 13.19 -1.12 1.75
CA ARG A 199 13.13 0.12 0.95
C ARG A 199 11.73 0.45 0.47
N LEU A 200 10.81 -0.51 0.53
CA LEU A 200 9.41 -0.30 0.14
C LEU A 200 8.67 0.46 1.24
N ARG A 201 7.97 1.52 0.86
CA ARG A 201 7.22 2.41 1.76
C ARG A 201 5.87 2.74 1.15
N PRO A 202 4.78 2.71 1.92
CA PRO A 202 3.51 3.22 1.45
C PRO A 202 3.53 4.74 1.53
N MET A 203 2.92 5.41 0.56
CA MET A 203 2.71 6.85 0.59
C MET A 203 1.41 7.13 1.34
N THR A 204 1.54 7.54 2.60
CA THR A 204 0.42 7.75 3.54
C THR A 204 0.56 9.12 4.19
N ARG A 205 -0.46 9.53 4.95
CA ARG A 205 -0.41 10.71 5.80
C ARG A 205 0.76 10.71 6.80
N ASN A 206 1.27 9.54 7.18
CA ASN A 206 2.31 9.37 8.20
C ASN A 206 3.73 9.25 7.64
N THR A 207 3.88 9.00 6.33
CA THR A 207 5.18 8.69 5.71
C THR A 207 5.73 9.79 4.82
N VAL A 208 4.95 10.83 4.54
CA VAL A 208 5.41 11.96 3.72
C VAL A 208 5.61 13.21 4.56
N PRO A 209 6.83 13.78 4.60
CA PRO A 209 7.08 15.08 5.20
C PRO A 209 6.57 16.16 4.24
N LEU A 210 5.28 16.51 4.32
CA LEU A 210 4.63 17.72 3.77
C LEU A 210 5.31 18.34 2.52
N GLN A 211 5.69 17.53 1.53
CA GLN A 211 6.06 18.01 0.21
C GLN A 211 4.74 18.23 -0.52
N ILE A 212 4.01 19.23 -0.05
CA ILE A 212 2.83 19.76 -0.70
C ILE A 212 3.35 20.37 -2.00
N GLY A 213 3.31 19.58 -3.08
CA GLY A 213 3.48 20.12 -4.41
C GLY A 213 2.45 21.24 -4.61
N PRO A 214 2.76 22.28 -5.39
CA PRO A 214 1.93 23.49 -5.52
C PRO A 214 0.50 23.23 -6.02
N TYR A 215 0.18 21.99 -6.41
CA TYR A 215 -1.10 21.57 -6.96
C TYR A 215 -1.98 20.75 -5.98
N ASN A 216 -1.59 20.56 -4.71
CA ASN A 216 -2.36 19.83 -3.70
C ASN A 216 -2.82 18.42 -4.11
N VAL A 217 -2.18 17.80 -5.11
CA VAL A 217 -2.51 16.43 -5.51
C VAL A 217 -1.65 15.50 -4.69
N TYR A 218 -2.24 14.96 -3.63
CA TYR A 218 -1.57 14.02 -2.74
C TYR A 218 -1.61 12.62 -3.36
N PRO A 219 -0.46 12.02 -3.71
CA PRO A 219 -0.39 10.65 -4.21
C PRO A 219 -0.55 9.62 -3.06
N PHE A 220 -1.39 9.91 -2.07
CA PHE A 220 -1.60 9.04 -0.92
C PHE A 220 -2.43 7.82 -1.30
N LEU A 221 -2.13 6.70 -0.65
CA LEU A 221 -3.01 5.55 -0.65
C LEU A 221 -4.31 5.92 0.06
N ASP A 222 -5.43 5.42 -0.48
CA ASP A 222 -6.68 5.39 0.28
C ASP A 222 -6.59 4.39 1.45
N GLY A 223 -7.53 4.50 2.38
CA GLY A 223 -7.54 3.72 3.61
C GLY A 223 -7.48 2.21 3.40
N GLY A 224 -8.19 1.68 2.42
CA GLY A 224 -8.19 0.24 2.10
C GLY A 224 -6.84 -0.22 1.58
N ALA A 225 -6.26 0.50 0.62
CA ALA A 225 -4.93 0.19 0.09
C ALA A 225 -3.83 0.33 1.15
N GLU A 226 -3.89 1.35 2.01
CA GLU A 226 -2.98 1.51 3.15
C GLU A 226 -3.03 0.29 4.07
N LYS A 227 -4.24 -0.16 4.45
CA LYS A 227 -4.42 -1.33 5.32
C LYS A 227 -3.94 -2.63 4.69
N LEU A 228 -4.29 -2.86 3.43
CA LEU A 228 -3.85 -4.03 2.67
C LEU A 228 -2.32 -4.06 2.55
N PHE A 229 -1.69 -2.93 2.23
CA PHE A 229 -0.25 -2.82 2.15
C PHE A 229 0.43 -3.09 3.50
N VAL A 230 -0.07 -2.48 4.59
CA VAL A 230 0.50 -2.67 5.94
C VAL A 230 0.42 -4.13 6.37
N GLU A 231 -0.71 -4.80 6.12
CA GLU A 231 -0.87 -6.21 6.47
C GLU A 231 0.04 -7.12 5.62
N TRP A 232 0.10 -6.88 4.30
CA TRP A 232 1.00 -7.61 3.42
C TRP A 232 2.47 -7.45 3.84
N MET A 233 2.91 -6.22 4.15
CA MET A 233 4.26 -5.95 4.65
C MET A 233 4.54 -6.68 5.97
N SER A 234 3.60 -6.61 6.92
CA SER A 234 3.69 -7.28 8.22
C SER A 234 3.89 -8.77 8.04
N VAL A 235 3.03 -9.43 7.27
CA VAL A 235 3.13 -10.88 7.05
C VAL A 235 4.42 -11.25 6.31
N LEU A 236 4.78 -10.52 5.26
CA LEU A 236 5.99 -10.82 4.50
C LEU A 236 7.26 -10.63 5.34
N ASP A 237 7.37 -9.55 6.10
CA ASP A 237 8.48 -9.31 7.03
C ASP A 237 8.54 -10.40 8.11
N GLY A 238 7.38 -10.84 8.62
CA GLY A 238 7.30 -11.95 9.56
C GLY A 238 7.80 -13.27 9.00
N LEU A 239 7.45 -13.59 7.76
CA LEU A 239 7.95 -14.79 7.07
C LEU A 239 9.45 -14.70 6.80
N VAL A 240 9.95 -13.53 6.39
CA VAL A 240 11.38 -13.25 6.21
C VAL A 240 12.15 -13.42 7.52
N SER A 241 11.62 -12.86 8.61
CA SER A 241 12.18 -12.96 9.95
C SER A 241 12.23 -14.40 10.47
N ARG A 242 11.15 -15.17 10.29
CA ARG A 242 11.11 -16.60 10.67
C ARG A 242 12.14 -17.43 9.90
N ARG A 243 12.30 -17.19 8.59
CA ARG A 243 13.34 -17.83 7.77
C ARG A 243 14.75 -17.49 8.26
N ALA A 244 14.95 -16.31 8.84
CA ALA A 244 16.20 -15.91 9.48
C ALA A 244 16.35 -16.38 10.95
N GLY A 245 15.41 -17.21 11.47
CA GLY A 245 15.43 -17.70 12.85
C GLY A 245 15.02 -16.68 13.91
N ARG A 246 14.41 -15.57 13.52
CA ARG A 246 13.91 -14.53 14.44
C ARG A 246 12.46 -14.80 14.84
N PRO A 247 12.08 -14.49 16.09
CA PRO A 247 10.70 -14.66 16.56
C PRO A 247 9.72 -13.70 15.85
N TRP A 248 8.49 -14.19 15.65
CA TRP A 248 7.32 -13.48 15.11
C TRP A 248 6.09 -14.07 15.81
N PRO A 249 5.06 -13.32 16.23
CA PRO A 249 4.59 -11.97 15.81
C PRO A 249 5.22 -10.77 16.55
N PRO A 250 4.91 -9.52 16.15
CA PRO A 250 5.34 -8.30 16.85
C PRO A 250 4.84 -8.24 18.29
N THR A 251 5.53 -7.46 19.12
CA THR A 251 5.33 -7.39 20.58
C THR A 251 4.04 -6.68 21.01
N ASP A 252 3.41 -5.86 20.17
CA ASP A 252 2.23 -5.06 20.54
C ASP A 252 0.90 -5.68 20.07
N LEU A 253 0.37 -6.58 20.89
CA LEU A 253 -0.93 -7.22 20.66
C LEU A 253 -2.11 -6.22 20.69
N ALA A 254 -1.99 -5.12 21.44
CA ALA A 254 -3.08 -4.14 21.54
C ALA A 254 -3.24 -3.36 20.23
N LEU A 255 -2.11 -2.93 19.65
CA LEU A 255 -2.10 -2.33 18.32
C LEU A 255 -2.56 -3.34 17.26
N TYR A 256 -2.11 -4.59 17.34
CA TYR A 256 -2.52 -5.65 16.42
C TYR A 256 -4.05 -5.80 16.39
N ASP A 257 -4.69 -5.90 17.55
CA ASP A 257 -6.14 -6.02 17.65
C ASP A 257 -6.88 -4.81 17.05
N ILE A 258 -6.39 -3.59 17.28
CA ILE A 258 -6.96 -2.39 16.66
C ILE A 258 -6.82 -2.44 15.13
N LEU A 259 -5.69 -2.90 14.61
CA LEU A 259 -5.47 -2.94 13.17
C LEU A 259 -6.31 -4.01 12.45
N HIS A 260 -6.67 -5.11 13.13
CA HIS A 260 -7.29 -6.30 12.51
C HIS A 260 -8.73 -6.57 12.93
N SER A 261 -9.15 -6.06 14.10
CA SER A 261 -10.46 -6.38 14.68
C SER A 261 -11.37 -5.16 14.82
N SER A 262 -10.88 -3.95 14.51
CA SER A 262 -11.74 -2.76 14.51
C SER A 262 -12.89 -2.92 13.53
N GLY A 263 -14.09 -2.51 13.94
CA GLY A 263 -15.33 -2.69 13.20
C GLY A 263 -16.05 -4.01 13.45
N ARG A 264 -15.43 -4.97 14.16
CA ARG A 264 -16.15 -6.16 14.64
C ARG A 264 -17.24 -5.79 15.63
N GLN A 265 -18.28 -6.60 15.67
CA GLN A 265 -19.33 -6.50 16.66
C GLN A 265 -18.75 -6.62 18.08
N GLY A 266 -19.09 -5.67 18.95
CA GLY A 266 -18.61 -5.64 20.33
C GLY A 266 -17.11 -5.35 20.48
N PHE A 267 -16.44 -4.92 19.41
CA PHE A 267 -15.03 -4.54 19.50
C PHE A 267 -14.87 -3.35 20.43
N TYR A 268 -14.12 -3.56 21.51
CA TYR A 268 -13.68 -2.51 22.40
C TYR A 268 -12.24 -2.78 22.82
N ARG A 269 -11.38 -1.78 22.60
CA ARG A 269 -10.00 -1.77 23.09
C ARG A 269 -9.72 -0.42 23.71
N HIS A 270 -8.77 -0.37 24.65
CA HIS A 270 -8.27 0.90 25.13
C HIS A 270 -7.24 1.45 24.15
N LYS A 271 -7.24 2.77 23.96
CA LYS A 271 -6.22 3.46 23.17
C LYS A 271 -4.82 3.17 23.73
N PRO A 272 -3.87 2.67 22.94
CA PRO A 272 -2.48 2.53 23.38
C PRO A 272 -1.90 3.88 23.81
N ALA A 273 -1.03 3.88 24.82
CA ALA A 273 -0.38 5.09 25.33
C ALA A 273 0.32 5.92 24.23
N PRO A 274 1.11 5.34 23.30
CA PRO A 274 1.84 6.12 22.29
C PRO A 274 0.95 6.63 21.14
N MET A 275 -0.31 6.21 21.05
CA MET A 275 -1.19 6.55 19.93
C MET A 275 -1.97 7.84 20.22
N SER A 276 -2.07 8.75 19.24
CA SER A 276 -2.91 9.95 19.37
C SER A 276 -4.40 9.58 19.40
N HIS A 277 -5.25 10.41 20.01
CA HIS A 277 -6.70 10.19 20.00
C HIS A 277 -7.27 10.19 18.58
N TYR A 278 -6.72 11.04 17.71
CA TYR A 278 -7.13 11.14 16.31
C TYR A 278 -6.81 9.86 15.54
N GLU A 279 -5.57 9.35 15.65
CA GLU A 279 -5.17 8.12 14.97
C GLU A 279 -5.98 6.92 15.51
N TYR A 280 -6.21 6.88 16.82
CA TYR A 280 -7.07 5.86 17.41
C TYR A 280 -8.51 5.90 16.86
N PHE A 281 -9.10 7.09 16.76
CA PHE A 281 -10.42 7.27 16.17
C PHE A 281 -10.45 6.83 14.71
N LEU A 282 -9.46 7.23 13.91
CA LEU A 282 -9.33 6.79 12.52
C LEU A 282 -9.29 5.27 12.41
N LEU A 283 -8.38 4.61 13.13
CA LEU A 283 -8.18 3.16 13.04
C LEU A 283 -9.40 2.36 13.52
N THR A 284 -10.16 2.89 14.48
CA THR A 284 -11.33 2.20 15.05
C THR A 284 -12.63 2.47 14.30
N HIS A 285 -12.69 3.51 13.45
CA HIS A 285 -13.92 3.92 12.75
C HIS A 285 -13.73 4.02 11.23
N GLN A 286 -12.99 5.02 10.75
CA GLN A 286 -12.86 5.30 9.32
C GLN A 286 -12.03 4.22 8.59
N LEU A 287 -11.00 3.73 9.26
CA LEU A 287 -10.05 2.74 8.77
C LEU A 287 -10.26 1.36 9.42
N ALA A 288 -11.46 1.12 9.96
CA ALA A 288 -11.81 -0.20 10.45
C ALA A 288 -11.80 -1.20 9.27
N PRO A 289 -11.05 -2.31 9.35
CA PRO A 289 -11.00 -3.31 8.28
C PRO A 289 -12.31 -4.11 8.16
N ILE A 290 -13.15 -4.09 9.20
CA ILE A 290 -14.36 -4.89 9.28
C ILE A 290 -15.58 -3.99 9.23
N GLU A 291 -16.62 -4.50 8.58
CA GLU A 291 -17.95 -3.90 8.54
C GLU A 291 -18.96 -4.89 9.11
N SER A 292 -19.78 -4.41 10.03
CA SER A 292 -20.85 -5.15 10.69
C SER A 292 -22.10 -4.27 10.74
N ASP A 293 -23.27 -4.85 10.52
CA ASP A 293 -24.57 -4.17 10.66
C ASP A 293 -25.07 -4.16 12.13
N GLY A 294 -24.28 -4.70 13.07
CA GLY A 294 -24.50 -4.61 14.51
C GLY A 294 -24.97 -5.90 15.18
N PRO A 295 -25.47 -5.79 16.43
CA PRO A 295 -26.26 -6.73 17.22
C PRO A 295 -26.50 -8.17 16.76
N GLU A 296 -27.24 -8.18 15.66
CA GLU A 296 -28.20 -9.22 15.32
C GLU A 296 -27.72 -10.01 14.10
N GLU A 297 -26.64 -9.57 13.45
CA GLU A 297 -26.11 -10.22 12.25
C GLU A 297 -24.84 -11.01 12.58
N GLU A 298 -24.86 -12.32 12.27
CA GLU A 298 -23.72 -13.22 12.52
C GLU A 298 -22.59 -13.05 11.49
N ASP A 299 -22.91 -12.51 10.31
CA ASP A 299 -21.95 -12.36 9.22
C ASP A 299 -21.32 -10.96 9.24
N GLU A 300 -20.00 -10.90 9.17
CA GLU A 300 -19.21 -9.67 9.05
C GLU A 300 -18.50 -9.64 7.69
N TRP A 301 -18.29 -8.46 7.12
CA TRP A 301 -17.39 -8.31 5.97
C TRP A 301 -16.02 -7.88 6.46
N ASP A 302 -14.96 -8.55 6.01
CA ASP A 302 -13.58 -8.32 6.47
C ASP A 302 -12.66 -8.09 5.26
N LEU A 303 -12.02 -6.91 5.23
CA LEU A 303 -11.11 -6.47 4.17
C LEU A 303 -9.99 -7.50 3.89
N PHE A 304 -9.41 -8.09 4.95
CA PHE A 304 -8.31 -9.02 4.80
C PHE A 304 -8.80 -10.39 4.35
N ASP A 305 -9.97 -10.82 4.80
CA ASP A 305 -10.57 -12.06 4.29
C ASP A 305 -10.90 -11.97 2.79
N GLU A 306 -11.37 -10.81 2.32
CA GLU A 306 -11.76 -10.62 0.92
C GLU A 306 -10.56 -10.50 -0.02
N TYR A 307 -9.57 -9.64 0.30
CA TYR A 307 -8.48 -9.33 -0.64
C TYR A 307 -7.15 -9.97 -0.27
N TYR A 308 -6.95 -10.34 1.00
CA TYR A 308 -5.66 -10.83 1.49
C TYR A 308 -5.64 -12.34 1.80
N ARG A 309 -6.76 -13.01 2.08
CA ARG A 309 -6.76 -14.43 2.39
C ARG A 309 -6.27 -15.29 1.21
N THR A 310 -5.47 -16.31 1.51
CA THR A 310 -4.94 -17.24 0.51
C THR A 310 -4.81 -18.65 1.08
N ASP A 311 -4.74 -19.63 0.20
CA ASP A 311 -4.44 -21.03 0.52
C ASP A 311 -2.95 -21.25 0.86
N TYR A 312 -2.08 -20.27 0.56
CA TYR A 312 -0.62 -20.36 0.76
C TYR A 312 -0.05 -19.28 1.71
N PRO A 313 -0.56 -19.13 2.94
CA PRO A 313 -0.15 -18.04 3.85
C PRO A 313 1.32 -18.13 4.32
N HIS A 314 1.99 -19.27 4.15
CA HIS A 314 3.37 -19.49 4.57
C HIS A 314 4.37 -19.53 3.40
N ASN A 315 3.90 -19.45 2.16
CA ASN A 315 4.78 -19.45 0.99
C ASN A 315 5.31 -18.04 0.73
N ILE A 316 6.57 -17.80 1.08
CA ILE A 316 7.20 -16.48 0.98
C ILE A 316 7.27 -15.98 -0.45
N GLU A 317 7.65 -16.84 -1.41
CA GLU A 317 7.76 -16.47 -2.82
C GLU A 317 6.41 -16.05 -3.39
N TYR A 318 5.34 -16.75 -2.99
CA TYR A 318 3.97 -16.40 -3.35
C TYR A 318 3.55 -15.07 -2.72
N GLN A 319 3.76 -14.89 -1.40
CA GLN A 319 3.40 -13.63 -0.74
C GLN A 319 4.19 -12.44 -1.32
N ALA A 320 5.45 -12.62 -1.68
CA ALA A 320 6.30 -11.57 -2.25
C ALA A 320 5.85 -11.05 -3.63
N ARG A 321 4.91 -11.73 -4.30
CA ARG A 321 4.42 -11.38 -5.65
C ARG A 321 2.92 -11.05 -5.68
N ARG A 322 2.33 -10.77 -4.52
CA ARG A 322 0.88 -10.60 -4.37
C ARG A 322 0.40 -9.18 -4.20
N LEU A 323 1.30 -8.21 -4.08
CA LEU A 323 0.94 -6.83 -3.83
C LEU A 323 0.18 -6.27 -5.03
N GLY A 324 0.62 -6.56 -6.26
CA GLY A 324 -0.05 -6.11 -7.48
C GLY A 324 -1.47 -6.67 -7.62
N GLU A 325 -1.62 -7.98 -7.46
CA GLU A 325 -2.93 -8.67 -7.52
C GLU A 325 -3.91 -8.13 -6.47
N MET A 326 -3.44 -7.98 -5.23
CA MET A 326 -4.25 -7.51 -4.11
C MET A 326 -4.72 -6.06 -4.33
N LEU A 327 -3.80 -5.16 -4.69
CA LEU A 327 -4.14 -3.76 -4.94
C LEU A 327 -4.97 -3.58 -6.22
N GLY A 328 -4.76 -4.41 -7.24
CA GLY A 328 -5.57 -4.43 -8.46
C GLY A 328 -7.01 -4.86 -8.19
N SER A 329 -7.21 -5.91 -7.38
CA SER A 329 -8.53 -6.39 -6.96
C SER A 329 -9.27 -5.33 -6.14
N TRP A 330 -8.57 -4.72 -5.17
CA TRP A 330 -9.10 -3.60 -4.39
C TRP A 330 -9.47 -2.40 -5.29
N GLN A 331 -8.61 -2.02 -6.24
CA GLN A 331 -8.90 -0.93 -7.19
C GLN A 331 -10.17 -1.21 -7.98
N HIS A 332 -10.34 -2.42 -8.48
CA HIS A 332 -11.52 -2.83 -9.26
C HIS A 332 -12.81 -2.66 -8.45
N ASP A 333 -12.87 -3.29 -7.28
CA ASP A 333 -14.06 -3.26 -6.43
C ASP A 333 -14.30 -1.84 -5.86
N LYS A 334 -13.24 -1.04 -5.62
CA LYS A 334 -13.33 0.40 -5.31
C LYS A 334 -14.01 1.18 -6.42
N VAL A 335 -13.58 1.01 -7.67
CA VAL A 335 -14.20 1.70 -8.81
C VAL A 335 -15.68 1.30 -8.91
N LEU A 336 -15.99 0.01 -8.86
CA LEU A 336 -17.38 -0.48 -8.88
C LEU A 336 -18.24 0.12 -7.77
N ALA A 337 -17.73 0.16 -6.54
CA ALA A 337 -18.47 0.65 -5.39
C ALA A 337 -18.80 2.15 -5.50
N ASN A 338 -17.90 2.95 -6.08
CA ASN A 338 -18.02 4.40 -6.19
C ASN A 338 -18.66 4.88 -7.49
N SER A 339 -18.74 4.05 -8.53
CA SER A 339 -19.43 4.39 -9.79
C SER A 339 -20.95 4.41 -9.66
N TYR A 340 -21.58 5.33 -10.38
CA TYR A 340 -23.03 5.39 -10.55
C TYR A 340 -23.52 4.24 -11.46
N GLU A 341 -24.76 3.78 -11.24
CA GLU A 341 -25.31 2.64 -12.01
C GLU A 341 -25.34 2.90 -13.52
N ASP A 342 -25.58 4.13 -13.96
CA ASP A 342 -25.62 4.52 -15.38
C ASP A 342 -24.25 4.49 -16.06
N GLN A 343 -23.16 4.54 -15.29
CA GLN A 343 -21.77 4.45 -15.77
C GLN A 343 -21.28 3.01 -15.92
N LEU A 344 -22.01 2.04 -15.35
CA LEU A 344 -21.62 0.63 -15.32
C LEU A 344 -22.29 -0.16 -16.44
N SER A 345 -21.53 -1.06 -17.04
CA SER A 345 -22.07 -2.12 -17.90
C SER A 345 -22.93 -3.11 -17.10
N GLU A 346 -23.79 -3.89 -17.75
CA GLU A 346 -24.66 -4.86 -17.05
C GLU A 346 -23.85 -5.88 -16.23
N ASN A 347 -22.70 -6.33 -16.74
CA ASN A 347 -21.81 -7.22 -16.00
C ASN A 347 -21.26 -6.56 -14.74
N GLN A 348 -20.81 -5.30 -14.84
CA GLN A 348 -20.30 -4.55 -13.69
C GLN A 348 -21.40 -4.25 -12.66
N ARG A 349 -22.64 -4.01 -13.10
CA ARG A 349 -23.78 -3.87 -12.18
C ARG A 349 -24.05 -5.18 -11.45
N GLN A 350 -23.98 -6.31 -12.14
CA GLN A 350 -24.11 -7.61 -11.49
C GLN A 350 -22.98 -7.85 -10.48
N GLU A 351 -21.73 -7.62 -10.85
CA GLU A 351 -20.58 -7.73 -9.93
C GLU A 351 -20.76 -6.83 -8.70
N LYS A 352 -21.21 -5.59 -8.90
CA LYS A 352 -21.50 -4.66 -7.81
C LYS A 352 -22.64 -5.15 -6.91
N ARG A 353 -23.69 -5.78 -7.47
CA ARG A 353 -24.76 -6.43 -6.68
C ARG A 353 -24.21 -7.62 -5.88
N ASP A 354 -23.30 -8.39 -6.48
CA ASP A 354 -22.69 -9.57 -5.86
C ASP A 354 -21.77 -9.22 -4.69
N LEU A 355 -21.16 -8.02 -4.67
CA LEU A 355 -20.43 -7.50 -3.50
C LEU A 355 -21.35 -7.36 -2.27
N GLY A 356 -22.65 -7.07 -2.48
CA GLY A 356 -23.62 -6.87 -1.41
C GLY A 356 -23.49 -5.50 -0.72
N ALA A 357 -24.55 -5.09 -0.03
CA ALA A 357 -24.66 -3.75 0.56
C ALA A 357 -23.54 -3.48 1.59
N ARG A 358 -23.17 -4.48 2.38
CA ARG A 358 -22.16 -4.36 3.44
C ARG A 358 -20.77 -4.07 2.87
N ALA A 359 -20.30 -4.88 1.92
CA ALA A 359 -19.01 -4.65 1.27
C ALA A 359 -19.00 -3.28 0.57
N LEU A 360 -20.09 -2.88 -0.10
CA LEU A 360 -20.17 -1.57 -0.74
C LEU A 360 -20.01 -0.40 0.24
N ARG A 361 -20.61 -0.47 1.44
CA ARG A 361 -20.39 0.56 2.49
C ARG A 361 -18.95 0.57 2.98
N ALA A 362 -18.40 -0.61 3.27
CA ALA A 362 -17.03 -0.76 3.75
C ALA A 362 -16.01 -0.23 2.74
N ILE A 363 -16.14 -0.64 1.47
CA ILE A 363 -15.27 -0.21 0.38
C ILE A 363 -15.35 1.30 0.20
N ARG A 364 -16.56 1.90 0.15
CA ARG A 364 -16.71 3.36 0.04
C ARG A 364 -16.04 4.10 1.20
N ARG A 365 -16.22 3.63 2.43
CA ARG A 365 -15.55 4.20 3.61
C ARG A 365 -14.03 4.14 3.48
N LEU A 366 -13.51 2.97 3.13
CA LEU A 366 -12.08 2.71 3.00
C LEU A 366 -11.46 3.32 1.73
N SER A 367 -12.26 3.76 0.76
CA SER A 367 -11.80 4.46 -0.45
C SER A 367 -11.41 5.90 -0.19
N ALA A 368 -11.78 6.47 0.96
CA ALA A 368 -11.36 7.81 1.34
C ALA A 368 -9.86 7.83 1.66
N ILE A 369 -9.19 8.91 1.23
CA ILE A 369 -7.81 9.20 1.60
C ILE A 369 -7.82 9.88 2.98
N PRO A 370 -7.20 9.28 4.01
CA PRO A 370 -7.11 9.90 5.33
C PRO A 370 -6.20 11.12 5.27
N MET A 371 -6.74 12.30 5.58
CA MET A 371 -5.95 13.53 5.58
C MET A 371 -5.04 13.59 6.82
N PRO A 372 -3.80 14.11 6.70
CA PRO A 372 -3.00 14.46 7.86
C PRO A 372 -3.71 15.56 8.65
N TYR A 373 -3.62 15.50 9.98
CA TYR A 373 -4.14 16.52 10.89
C TYR A 373 -3.04 17.45 11.35
#